data_AF-A0A8B6FKV1-F1
#
_entry.id   AF-A0A8B6FKV1-F1
#
_cell.length_a   1.000
_cell.length_b   1.000
_cell.length_c   1.000
_cell.angle_alpha   90.00
_cell.angle_beta   90.00
_cell.angle_gamma   90.00
#
_symmetry.space_group_name_H-M   'P 1'
#
loop_
_entity.id
_entity.type
_entity.pdbx_description
1 polymer ?
#
loop_
_entity_poly.entity_id
_entity_poly.type
_entity_poly.pdbx_seq_one_letter_code
_entity_poly.pdbx_strand_id
1 'polypeptide(L)'
;MQDTDLAGPLVFCLAFGGTLMLSGKLSFGYIYGIGVVGCLAMYTLLNLMSMTGVSVGCIISVLGYCLLPMVILSFSAALLSLQGMLGILFTVLAVIWCSASASKLFVSALSMDHQQPLVAYPCALVYGVFALLTVF
;
A
#
# COMPACT_ATOMS: atom_id res chain seq x y z
N MET A 1 14.62 -18.39 -2.96
CA MET A 1 14.79 -17.27 -3.90
C MET A 1 13.47 -17.11 -4.61
N GLN A 2 12.58 -16.27 -4.08
CA GLN A 2 11.29 -16.02 -4.71
C GLN A 2 11.49 -14.92 -5.74
N ASP A 3 11.18 -15.25 -6.98
CA ASP A 3 11.25 -14.36 -8.13
C ASP A 3 10.66 -13.00 -7.77
N THR A 4 11.45 -11.95 -8.00
CA THR A 4 11.04 -10.57 -7.70
C THR A 4 10.04 -10.15 -8.77
N ASP A 5 8.79 -10.56 -8.57
CA ASP A 5 7.67 -10.21 -9.44
C ASP A 5 7.33 -8.73 -9.23
N LEU A 6 8.05 -7.87 -9.94
CA LEU A 6 7.76 -6.44 -10.03
C LEU A 6 6.54 -6.15 -10.91
N ALA A 7 6.17 -7.08 -11.79
CA ALA A 7 5.05 -6.92 -12.73
C ALA A 7 3.70 -6.83 -12.00
N GLY A 8 3.44 -7.68 -10.99
CA GLY A 8 2.19 -7.67 -10.22
C GLY A 8 1.91 -6.33 -9.52
N PRO A 9 2.82 -5.85 -8.65
CA PRO A 9 2.77 -4.53 -8.02
C PRO A 9 2.50 -3.39 -8.98
N LEU A 10 3.17 -3.41 -10.14
CA LEU A 10 3.06 -2.38 -11.16
C LEU A 10 1.66 -2.40 -11.79
N VAL A 11 1.13 -3.59 -12.10
CA VAL A 11 -0.24 -3.76 -12.59
C VAL A 11 -1.27 -3.27 -11.56
N PHE A 12 -1.10 -3.58 -10.26
CA PHE A 12 -2.02 -3.10 -9.23
C PHE A 12 -1.97 -1.57 -9.07
N CYS A 13 -0.79 -0.96 -9.11
CA CYS A 13 -0.64 0.50 -9.13
C CYS A 13 -1.30 1.13 -10.36
N LEU A 14 -1.12 0.55 -11.55
CA LEU A 14 -1.76 1.04 -12.78
C LEU A 14 -3.28 0.86 -12.73
N ALA A 15 -3.78 -0.25 -12.19
CA ALA A 15 -5.22 -0.48 -12.03
C ALA A 15 -5.83 0.55 -11.07
N PHE A 16 -5.19 0.79 -9.92
CA PHE A 16 -5.59 1.81 -8.95
C PHE A 16 -5.56 3.23 -9.55
N GLY A 17 -4.50 3.58 -10.28
CA GLY A 17 -4.40 4.86 -10.97
C GLY A 17 -5.46 5.00 -12.08
N GLY A 18 -5.74 3.92 -12.81
CA GLY A 18 -6.74 3.87 -13.87
C GLY A 18 -8.17 4.07 -13.34
N THR A 19 -8.53 3.43 -12.23
CA THR A 19 -9.83 3.64 -11.58
C THR A 19 -9.99 5.06 -11.04
N LEU A 20 -8.92 5.66 -10.50
CA LEU A 20 -8.93 7.08 -10.10
C LEU A 20 -9.10 8.03 -11.28
N MET A 21 -8.44 7.77 -12.41
CA MET A 21 -8.62 8.57 -13.63
C MET A 21 -10.06 8.50 -14.14
N LEU A 22 -10.68 7.32 -14.06
CA LEU A 22 -12.08 7.11 -14.45
C LEU A 22 -13.06 7.88 -13.54
N SER A 23 -12.66 8.08 -12.28
CA SER A 23 -13.36 8.94 -11.31
C SER A 23 -13.09 10.44 -11.50
N GLY A 24 -12.33 10.84 -12.53
CA GLY A 24 -12.04 12.24 -12.87
C GLY A 24 -10.93 12.89 -12.05
N LYS A 25 -10.27 12.14 -11.14
CA LYS A 25 -9.16 12.64 -10.31
C LYS A 25 -7.82 12.34 -10.98
N LEU A 26 -7.26 13.33 -11.67
CA LEU A 26 -5.95 13.27 -12.33
C LEU A 26 -4.78 13.41 -11.33
N SER A 27 -4.66 12.45 -10.42
CA SER A 27 -3.60 12.41 -9.38
C SER A 27 -2.52 11.36 -9.66
N PHE A 28 -2.34 10.95 -10.92
CA PHE A 28 -1.43 9.86 -11.30
C PHE A 28 0.02 10.12 -10.85
N GLY A 29 0.48 11.37 -10.97
CA GLY A 29 1.79 11.80 -10.47
C GLY A 29 1.91 11.74 -8.95
N TYR A 30 0.84 12.03 -8.21
CA TYR A 30 0.82 11.95 -6.75
C TYR A 30 0.89 10.50 -6.27
N ILE A 31 0.17 9.58 -6.92
CA ILE A 31 0.23 8.15 -6.60
C ILE A 31 1.66 7.64 -6.76
N TYR A 32 2.30 7.97 -7.89
CA TYR A 32 3.67 7.55 -8.15
C TYR A 32 4.67 8.19 -7.19
N GLY A 33 4.57 9.51 -6.95
CA GLY A 33 5.47 10.23 -6.04
C GLY A 33 5.36 9.73 -4.60
N ILE A 34 4.15 9.59 -4.08
CA ILE A 34 3.90 9.09 -2.71
C ILE A 34 4.29 7.61 -2.62
N GLY A 35 4.07 6.82 -3.67
CA GLY A 35 4.51 5.43 -3.73
C GLY A 35 6.03 5.30 -3.65
N VAL A 36 6.78 6.08 -4.42
CA VAL A 36 8.26 6.08 -4.39
C VAL A 36 8.78 6.56 -3.04
N VAL A 37 8.23 7.66 -2.50
CA VAL A 37 8.62 8.18 -1.18
C VAL A 37 8.27 7.18 -0.07
N GLY A 38 7.12 6.52 -0.13
CA GLY A 38 6.72 5.47 0.80
C GLY A 38 7.63 4.25 0.74
N CYS A 39 8.02 3.80 -0.46
CA CYS A 39 8.97 2.71 -0.63
C CYS A 39 10.36 3.07 -0.08
N LEU A 40 10.84 4.29 -0.34
CA LEU A 40 12.11 4.78 0.21
C LEU A 40 12.07 4.86 1.74
N ALA A 41 10.99 5.39 2.32
CA ALA A 41 10.82 5.47 3.77
C ALA A 41 10.77 4.07 4.42
N MET A 42 10.08 3.12 3.81
CA MET A 42 10.09 1.73 4.29
C MET A 42 11.45 1.08 4.15
N TYR A 43 12.17 1.35 3.05
CA TYR A 43 13.53 0.85 2.86
C TYR A 43 14.50 1.36 3.92
N THR A 44 14.49 2.67 4.22
CA THR A 44 15.35 3.23 5.25
C THR A 44 15.00 2.69 6.64
N LEU A 45 13.71 2.59 6.99
CA LEU A 45 13.28 2.04 8.27
C LEU A 45 13.65 0.56 8.43
N LEU A 46 13.37 -0.27 7.43
CA LEU A 46 13.69 -1.70 7.48
C LEU A 46 15.20 -1.94 7.49
N ASN A 47 15.98 -1.12 6.78
CA ASN A 47 17.44 -1.20 6.79
C ASN A 47 18.05 -0.74 8.13
N LEU A 48 17.39 0.15 8.87
CA LEU A 48 17.78 0.55 10.23
C LEU A 48 17.42 -0.52 11.27
N MET A 49 16.32 -1.25 11.06
CA MET A 49 15.81 -2.25 12.00
C MET A 49 16.43 -3.64 11.78
N SER A 50 16.83 -3.97 10.56
CA SER A 50 17.31 -5.29 10.17
C SER A 50 18.82 -5.38 10.17
N MET A 51 19.37 -6.48 10.73
CA MET A 51 20.78 -6.83 10.57
C MET A 51 21.07 -7.42 9.17
N THR A 52 20.04 -7.94 8.50
CA THR A 52 20.05 -8.45 7.12
C THR A 52 19.28 -7.47 6.25
N GLY A 53 20.00 -6.55 5.59
CA GLY A 53 19.37 -5.52 4.76
C GLY A 53 18.34 -6.08 3.77
N VAL A 54 17.26 -5.33 3.56
CA VAL A 54 16.12 -5.76 2.73
C VAL A 54 16.31 -5.29 1.29
N SER A 55 15.99 -6.14 0.31
CA SER A 55 16.03 -5.71 -1.09
C SER A 55 14.88 -4.75 -1.40
N VAL A 56 15.15 -3.70 -2.18
CA VAL A 56 14.12 -2.73 -2.62
C VAL A 56 12.99 -3.44 -3.39
N GLY A 57 13.32 -4.48 -4.15
CA GLY A 57 12.35 -5.31 -4.85
C GLY A 57 11.35 -6.00 -3.91
N CYS A 58 11.80 -6.52 -2.76
CA CYS A 58 10.91 -7.12 -1.77
C CYS A 58 9.92 -6.10 -1.22
N ILE A 59 10.37 -4.88 -0.94
CA ILE A 59 9.54 -3.79 -0.42
C ILE A 59 8.46 -3.41 -1.42
N ILE A 60 8.86 -3.20 -2.68
CA ILE A 60 7.93 -2.87 -3.77
C ILE A 60 6.92 -3.99 -3.97
N SER A 61 7.36 -5.25 -3.96
CA SER A 61 6.46 -6.39 -4.11
C SER A 61 5.46 -6.50 -2.95
N VAL A 62 5.92 -6.46 -1.70
CA VAL A 62 5.06 -6.57 -0.52
C VAL A 62 4.05 -5.41 -0.47
N LEU A 63 4.50 -4.17 -0.67
CA LEU A 63 3.63 -2.99 -0.70
C LEU A 63 2.62 -3.07 -1.85
N GLY A 64 3.06 -3.50 -3.03
CA GLY A 64 2.24 -3.61 -4.22
C GLY A 64 1.16 -4.70 -4.15
N TYR A 65 1.47 -5.87 -3.63
CA TYR A 65 0.47 -6.93 -3.45
C TYR A 65 -0.58 -6.56 -2.39
N CYS A 66 -0.15 -5.85 -1.35
CA CYS A 66 -1.06 -5.38 -0.31
C CYS A 66 -1.92 -4.18 -0.76
N LEU A 67 -1.71 -3.60 -1.94
CA LEU A 67 -2.60 -2.59 -2.53
C LEU A 67 -3.89 -3.19 -3.11
N LEU A 68 -3.99 -4.51 -3.28
CA LEU A 68 -5.14 -5.16 -3.89
C LEU A 68 -6.49 -4.81 -3.24
N PRO A 69 -6.64 -4.82 -1.89
CA PRO A 69 -7.88 -4.40 -1.24
C PRO A 69 -8.24 -2.94 -1.53
N MET A 70 -7.24 -2.07 -1.71
CA MET A 70 -7.46 -0.67 -2.08
C MET A 70 -7.89 -0.49 -3.53
N VAL A 71 -7.39 -1.33 -4.45
CA VAL A 71 -7.88 -1.34 -5.84
C VAL A 71 -9.38 -1.65 -5.87
N ILE A 72 -9.81 -2.70 -5.14
CA ILE A 72 -11.22 -3.08 -5.04
C ILE A 72 -12.06 -1.94 -4.46
N LEU A 73 -11.56 -1.27 -3.42
CA LEU A 73 -12.23 -0.14 -2.80
C LEU A 73 -12.35 1.06 -3.76
N SER A 74 -11.30 1.37 -4.53
CA SER A 74 -11.34 2.44 -5.52
C SER A 74 -12.33 2.14 -6.65
N PHE A 75 -12.41 0.86 -7.07
CA PHE A 75 -13.31 0.42 -8.13
C PHE A 75 -14.76 0.48 -7.68
N SER A 76 -15.06 0.02 -6.46
CA SER A 76 -16.41 0.12 -5.89
C SER A 76 -16.81 1.58 -5.66
N ALA A 77 -15.89 2.42 -5.19
CA ALA A 77 -16.12 3.86 -5.05
C ALA A 77 -16.42 4.54 -6.38
N ALA A 78 -15.72 4.16 -7.46
CA ALA A 78 -15.94 4.69 -8.80
C ALA A 78 -17.28 4.26 -9.42
N LEU A 79 -17.72 3.00 -9.20
CA LEU A 79 -18.99 2.50 -9.75
C LEU A 79 -20.23 2.94 -8.96
N LEU A 80 -20.14 2.94 -7.63
CA LEU A 80 -21.28 3.16 -6.75
C LEU A 80 -21.34 4.57 -6.19
N SER A 81 -20.37 5.45 -6.53
CA SER A 81 -20.23 6.78 -5.93
C SER A 81 -20.42 6.72 -4.41
N LEU A 82 -19.58 5.92 -3.72
CA LEU A 82 -19.64 5.76 -2.25
C LEU A 82 -19.35 7.10 -1.56
N GLN A 83 -20.35 7.97 -1.49
CA GLN A 83 -20.34 9.21 -0.75
C GLN A 83 -21.01 8.95 0.60
N GLY A 84 -20.24 9.14 1.68
CA GLY A 84 -20.76 9.11 3.05
C GLY A 84 -20.03 8.13 3.98
N MET A 85 -20.65 7.88 5.13
CA MET A 85 -20.07 7.14 6.26
C MET A 85 -19.65 5.71 5.89
N LEU A 86 -20.39 5.05 4.99
CA LEU A 86 -20.07 3.70 4.52
C LEU A 86 -18.75 3.64 3.75
N GLY A 87 -18.49 4.62 2.86
CA GLY A 87 -17.23 4.71 2.13
C GLY A 87 -16.04 4.86 3.07
N ILE A 88 -16.18 5.71 4.08
CA ILE A 88 -15.15 5.92 5.13
C ILE A 88 -14.92 4.63 5.92
N LEU A 89 -15.98 3.92 6.33
CA LEU A 89 -15.86 2.67 7.08
C LEU A 89 -15.09 1.60 6.29
N PHE A 90 -15.47 1.37 5.03
CA PHE A 90 -14.76 0.43 4.15
C PHE A 90 -13.30 0.86 3.93
N THR A 91 -13.05 2.16 3.83
CA THR A 91 -11.71 2.71 3.65
C THR A 91 -10.81 2.41 4.86
N VAL A 92 -11.30 2.66 6.07
CA VAL A 92 -10.57 2.36 7.31
C VAL A 92 -10.29 0.86 7.44
N LEU A 93 -11.29 0.01 7.15
CA LEU A 93 -11.11 -1.44 7.17
C LEU A 93 -10.07 -1.91 6.15
N ALA A 94 -10.09 -1.35 4.93
CA ALA A 94 -9.11 -1.66 3.91
C ALA A 94 -7.69 -1.24 4.34
N VAL A 95 -7.52 -0.03 4.90
CA VAL A 95 -6.21 0.45 5.39
C VAL A 95 -5.67 -0.45 6.51
N ILE A 96 -6.52 -0.81 7.47
CA ILE A 96 -6.14 -1.71 8.58
C ILE A 96 -5.72 -3.06 8.01
N TRP A 97 -6.48 -3.62 7.07
CA TRP A 97 -6.17 -4.90 6.44
C TRP A 97 -4.86 -4.85 5.67
N CYS A 98 -4.68 -3.86 4.79
CA CYS A 98 -3.47 -3.68 4.00
C CYS A 98 -2.22 -3.51 4.88
N SER A 99 -2.34 -2.71 5.95
CA SER A 99 -1.23 -2.50 6.90
C SER A 99 -0.92 -3.75 7.73
N ALA A 100 -1.94 -4.46 8.21
CA ALA A 100 -1.77 -5.71 8.94
C ALA A 100 -1.12 -6.78 8.05
N SER A 101 -1.59 -6.95 6.81
CA SER A 101 -1.00 -7.89 5.84
C SER A 101 0.45 -7.53 5.50
N ALA A 102 0.74 -6.26 5.18
CA ALA A 102 2.09 -5.82 4.84
C ALA A 102 3.06 -5.99 6.02
N SER A 103 2.66 -5.59 7.22
CA SER A 103 3.50 -5.73 8.43
C SER A 103 3.81 -7.20 8.76
N LYS A 104 2.84 -8.12 8.59
CA LYS A 104 3.07 -9.56 8.76
C LYS A 104 4.06 -10.12 7.75
N LEU A 105 3.97 -9.71 6.48
CA LEU A 105 4.90 -10.15 5.43
C LEU A 105 6.32 -9.63 5.68
N PHE A 106 6.48 -8.37 6.10
CA PHE A 106 7.80 -7.84 6.48
C PHE A 106 8.38 -8.52 7.71
N VAL A 107 7.58 -8.75 8.76
CA VAL A 107 8.04 -9.49 9.94
C VAL A 107 8.48 -10.90 9.59
N SER A 108 7.72 -11.60 8.73
CA SER A 108 8.07 -12.94 8.26
C SER A 108 9.33 -12.93 7.38
N ALA A 109 9.54 -11.90 6.56
CA ALA A 109 10.70 -11.79 5.67
C ALA A 109 12.00 -11.43 6.42
N LEU A 110 11.91 -10.68 7.52
CA LEU A 110 13.07 -10.24 8.30
C LEU A 110 13.25 -11.02 9.63
N SER A 111 12.38 -12.00 9.93
CA SER A 111 12.36 -12.75 11.19
C SER A 111 12.30 -11.86 12.44
N MET A 112 11.47 -10.81 12.40
CA MET A 112 11.35 -9.81 13.48
C MET A 112 10.07 -10.00 14.31
N ASP A 113 9.93 -11.14 14.98
CA ASP A 113 8.69 -11.56 15.67
C ASP A 113 8.16 -10.56 16.73
N HIS A 114 9.01 -9.71 17.30
CA HIS A 114 8.61 -8.77 18.36
C HIS A 114 8.34 -7.32 17.90
N GLN A 115 8.60 -6.98 16.62
CA GLN A 115 8.58 -5.58 16.16
C GLN A 115 7.47 -5.27 15.13
N GLN A 116 6.49 -6.15 14.98
CA GLN A 116 5.34 -5.95 14.09
C GLN A 116 4.64 -4.58 14.22
N PRO A 117 4.32 -4.06 15.43
CA PRO A 117 3.61 -2.77 15.54
C PRO A 117 4.46 -1.59 15.06
N LEU A 118 5.79 -1.66 15.18
CA LEU A 118 6.70 -0.63 14.69
C LEU A 118 6.66 -0.51 13.16
N VAL A 119 6.52 -1.64 12.46
CA VAL A 119 6.41 -1.68 10.99
C VAL A 119 4.99 -1.39 10.51
N ALA A 120 3.97 -1.74 11.31
CA ALA A 120 2.57 -1.49 10.96
C ALA A 120 2.22 0.02 10.92
N TYR A 121 2.86 0.84 11.76
CA TYR A 121 2.62 2.29 11.78
C TYR A 121 2.97 2.99 10.44
N PRO A 122 4.21 2.90 9.92
CA PRO A 122 4.57 3.51 8.64
C PRO A 122 3.79 2.90 7.47
N CYS A 123 3.49 1.60 7.50
CA CYS A 123 2.60 0.97 6.51
C CYS A 123 1.20 1.62 6.52
N ALA A 124 0.59 1.78 7.71
CA ALA A 124 -0.72 2.40 7.85
C ALA A 124 -0.73 3.84 7.35
N LEU A 125 0.37 4.59 7.56
CA LEU A 125 0.51 5.95 7.07
C LEU A 125 0.55 6.00 5.54
N VAL A 126 1.36 5.15 4.90
CA VAL A 126 1.44 5.06 3.42
C VAL A 126 0.07 4.68 2.83
N TYR A 127 -0.55 3.61 3.32
CA TYR A 127 -1.88 3.19 2.83
C TYR A 127 -2.97 4.20 3.14
N GLY A 128 -2.89 4.89 4.28
CA GLY A 128 -3.83 5.95 4.67
C GLY A 128 -3.80 7.14 3.72
N VAL A 129 -2.62 7.53 3.23
CA VAL A 129 -2.51 8.59 2.23
C VAL A 129 -3.14 8.17 0.90
N PHE A 130 -2.90 6.94 0.44
CA PHE A 130 -3.59 6.41 -0.74
C PHE A 130 -5.12 6.37 -0.56
N ALA A 131 -5.57 6.00 0.65
CA ALA A 131 -6.97 6.00 1.04
C ALA A 131 -7.62 7.38 0.88
N LEU A 132 -6.97 8.41 1.43
CA LEU A 132 -7.44 9.78 1.38
C LEU A 132 -7.55 10.28 -0.06
N LEU A 133 -6.57 9.97 -0.92
CA LEU A 133 -6.62 10.30 -2.35
C LEU A 133 -7.76 9.60 -3.10
N THR A 134 -8.20 8.44 -2.62
CA THR A 134 -9.28 7.68 -3.25
C THR A 134 -10.62 8.33 -2.92
N VAL A 135 -10.83 8.68 -1.65
CA VAL A 135 -12.10 9.21 -1.14
C VAL A 135 -12.27 10.71 -1.42
N PHE A 136 -11.24 11.52 -1.16
CA PHE A 136 -11.26 12.99 -1.33
C PHE A 136 -10.63 13.42 -2.64
#